data_AF-A0A5Y9JU95-F1
#
_entry.id   AF-A0A5Y9JU95-F1
#
_cell.length_a   1.000
_cell.length_b   1.000
_cell.length_c   1.000
_cell.angle_alpha   90.00
_cell.angle_beta   90.00
_cell.angle_gamma   90.00
#
_symmetry.space_group_name_H-M   'P 1'
#
loop_
_entity.id
_entity.type
_entity.pdbx_description
1 polymer ?
#
loop_
_entity_poly.entity_id
_entity_poly.type
_entity_poly.pdbx_seq_one_letter_code
_entity_poly.pdbx_strand_id
1 'polypeptide(L)'
;MSSSAFAEDILAKVSNGAISDNSAGVKVLSLDEMKEVKGGFNFVRDSRYDNIAGIRSYAYVVTDADKSQLQISSNSKVLAQYRYVNNQKDYYLQYFSSKYGSGTNIWAYANSPAYKILNEFRSKY
;
A
#
# COMPACT_ATOMS: atom_id res chain seq x y z
N MET A 1 -23.09 -23.66 -27.11
CA MET A 1 -22.82 -22.21 -27.24
C MET A 1 -24.05 -21.48 -26.70
N SER A 2 -24.09 -20.70 -25.62
CA SER A 2 -23.09 -20.08 -24.76
C SER A 2 -23.71 -19.96 -23.36
N SER A 3 -23.19 -20.69 -22.37
CA SER A 3 -23.43 -20.44 -20.94
C SER A 3 -22.48 -19.34 -20.40
N SER A 4 -21.54 -18.87 -21.23
CA SER A 4 -20.56 -17.84 -20.91
C SER A 4 -21.19 -16.45 -20.86
N ALA A 5 -22.06 -16.14 -21.83
CA ALA A 5 -22.65 -14.81 -21.98
C ALA A 5 -23.56 -14.40 -20.80
N PHE A 6 -24.20 -15.37 -20.13
CA PHE A 6 -25.02 -15.10 -18.95
C PHE A 6 -24.19 -14.91 -17.67
N ALA A 7 -23.05 -15.58 -17.53
CA ALA A 7 -22.15 -15.38 -16.40
C ALA A 7 -21.37 -14.05 -16.53
N GLU A 8 -21.00 -13.69 -17.76
CA GLU A 8 -20.36 -12.41 -18.10
C GLU A 8 -21.30 -11.22 -17.84
N ASP A 9 -22.58 -11.33 -18.21
CA ASP A 9 -23.55 -10.25 -18.00
C ASP A 9 -23.92 -10.07 -16.51
N ILE A 10 -23.98 -11.15 -15.71
CA ILE A 10 -24.20 -11.03 -14.26
C ILE A 10 -23.00 -10.41 -13.55
N LEU A 11 -21.77 -10.75 -13.95
CA LEU A 11 -20.56 -10.10 -13.42
C LEU A 11 -20.54 -8.60 -13.80
N ALA A 12 -20.91 -8.25 -15.03
CA ALA A 12 -20.97 -6.88 -15.51
C ALA A 12 -22.10 -6.04 -14.89
N LYS A 13 -23.21 -6.66 -14.45
CA LYS A 13 -24.31 -5.95 -13.75
C LYS A 13 -24.05 -5.78 -12.25
N VAL A 14 -23.30 -6.68 -11.63
CA VAL A 14 -22.89 -6.59 -10.21
C VAL A 14 -21.72 -5.61 -10.03
N SER A 15 -20.80 -5.55 -10.99
CA SER A 15 -19.81 -4.47 -11.06
C SER A 15 -20.45 -3.25 -11.73
N ASN A 16 -20.78 -2.20 -11.00
CA ASN A 16 -21.41 -0.99 -11.54
C ASN A 16 -20.46 -0.21 -12.50
N GLY A 17 -20.13 -0.77 -13.66
CA GLY A 17 -19.13 -0.24 -14.61
C GLY A 17 -17.67 -0.28 -14.12
N ALA A 18 -17.36 -0.90 -12.99
CA ALA A 18 -15.99 -1.02 -12.50
C ALA A 18 -15.40 -2.37 -12.93
N ILE A 19 -14.99 -2.47 -14.20
CA ILE A 19 -13.83 -3.30 -14.53
C ILE A 19 -12.72 -2.70 -13.68
N SER A 20 -12.45 -3.31 -12.53
CA SER A 20 -11.51 -2.78 -11.56
C SER A 20 -10.17 -2.65 -12.27
N ASP A 21 -9.71 -1.42 -12.48
CA ASP A 21 -8.40 -1.01 -13.04
C ASP A 21 -7.20 -1.54 -12.22
N ASN A 22 -7.40 -2.58 -11.42
CA ASN A 22 -6.36 -3.27 -10.71
C ASN A 22 -5.77 -4.30 -11.65
N SER A 23 -4.70 -3.90 -12.33
CA SER A 23 -3.76 -4.81 -13.00
C SER A 23 -3.58 -6.10 -12.21
N ALA A 24 -3.51 -7.25 -12.89
CA ALA A 24 -3.23 -8.54 -12.26
C ALA A 24 -2.06 -8.41 -11.25
N GLY A 25 -2.31 -8.74 -9.98
CA GLY A 25 -1.34 -8.61 -8.88
C GLY A 25 -1.48 -7.35 -7.99
N VAL A 26 -2.47 -6.50 -8.25
CA VAL A 26 -2.79 -5.35 -7.40
C VAL A 26 -4.05 -5.63 -6.59
N LYS A 27 -3.90 -5.80 -5.27
CA LYS A 27 -5.03 -5.95 -4.35
C LYS A 27 -5.33 -4.58 -3.75
N VAL A 28 -6.49 -4.00 -4.05
CA VAL A 28 -6.95 -2.80 -3.35
C VAL A 28 -7.46 -3.26 -1.99
N LEU A 29 -6.53 -3.39 -1.04
CA LEU A 29 -6.84 -3.54 0.37
C LEU A 29 -7.15 -2.16 0.92
N SER A 30 -8.44 -1.86 1.10
CA SER A 30 -8.88 -0.68 1.84
C SER A 30 -8.29 -0.68 3.25
N LEU A 31 -8.22 0.49 3.89
CA LEU A 31 -7.67 0.62 5.26
C LEU A 31 -8.35 -0.35 6.25
N ASP A 32 -9.62 -0.67 6.06
CA ASP A 32 -10.33 -1.64 6.90
C ASP A 32 -9.89 -3.07 6.66
N GLU A 33 -9.60 -3.47 5.41
CA GLU A 33 -9.11 -4.81 5.07
C GLU A 33 -7.66 -5.03 5.51
N MET A 34 -6.88 -3.96 5.68
CA MET A 34 -5.54 -4.04 6.29
C MET A 34 -5.59 -4.51 7.76
N LYS A 35 -6.75 -4.40 8.45
CA LYS A 35 -6.93 -4.98 9.79
C LYS A 35 -6.96 -6.50 9.78
N GLU A 36 -7.35 -7.09 8.66
CA GLU A 36 -7.58 -8.53 8.50
C GLU A 36 -6.38 -9.27 7.90
N VAL A 37 -5.28 -8.59 7.59
CA VAL A 37 -4.07 -9.24 7.04
C VAL A 37 -3.54 -10.26 8.04
N LYS A 38 -3.82 -11.55 7.76
CA LYS A 38 -3.33 -12.69 8.54
C LYS A 38 -1.87 -12.93 8.15
N GLY A 39 -0.95 -12.73 9.09
CA GLY A 39 0.48 -13.00 8.88
C GLY A 39 1.42 -11.79 8.86
N GLY A 40 0.90 -10.57 9.06
CA GLY A 40 1.73 -9.35 9.13
C GLY A 40 2.09 -8.75 7.78
N PHE A 41 3.08 -7.88 7.76
CA PHE A 41 3.45 -7.07 6.58
C PHE A 41 4.87 -7.37 6.07
N ASN A 42 4.99 -7.39 4.75
CA ASN A 42 6.25 -7.52 4.04
C ASN A 42 6.71 -6.13 3.55
N PHE A 43 8.02 -5.87 3.68
CA PHE A 43 8.63 -4.59 3.31
C PHE A 43 9.69 -4.80 2.24
N VAL A 44 9.41 -4.35 1.02
CA VAL A 44 10.30 -4.52 -0.13
C VAL A 44 11.04 -3.22 -0.37
N ARG A 45 12.36 -3.21 -0.13
CA ARG A 45 13.22 -2.05 -0.37
C ARG A 45 13.11 -1.59 -1.82
N ASP A 46 12.82 -0.30 -2.02
CA ASP A 46 12.75 0.28 -3.36
C ASP A 46 13.31 1.71 -3.38
N SER A 47 14.53 1.85 -3.88
CA SER A 47 15.28 3.13 -3.87
C SER A 47 14.68 4.19 -4.78
N ARG A 48 13.77 3.82 -5.69
CA ARG A 48 13.08 4.78 -6.55
C ARG A 48 12.18 5.73 -5.76
N TYR A 49 11.78 5.33 -4.54
CA TYR A 49 10.95 6.12 -3.65
C TYR A 49 11.70 6.77 -2.49
N ASP A 50 13.03 6.68 -2.48
CA ASP A 50 13.83 7.39 -1.49
C ASP A 50 13.69 8.90 -1.68
N ASN A 51 13.62 9.64 -0.57
CA ASN A 51 13.95 11.04 -0.64
C ASN A 51 15.47 11.19 -0.66
N ILE A 52 16.02 11.74 -1.74
CA ILE A 52 17.45 12.06 -1.84
C ILE A 52 17.71 13.58 -1.78
N ALA A 53 16.64 14.39 -1.81
CA ALA A 53 16.71 15.85 -1.72
C ALA A 53 16.40 16.31 -0.29
N GLY A 54 17.37 16.91 0.40
CA GLY A 54 17.22 17.28 1.82
C GLY A 54 17.51 16.11 2.76
N ILE A 55 16.65 15.89 3.76
CA ILE A 55 16.84 14.79 4.72
C ILE A 55 16.59 13.46 3.99
N ARG A 56 17.66 12.67 3.82
CA ARG A 56 17.59 11.39 3.12
C ARG A 56 16.66 10.41 3.84
N SER A 57 15.72 9.84 3.11
CA SER A 57 14.86 8.75 3.58
C SER A 57 15.06 7.49 2.74
N TYR A 58 14.78 6.35 3.35
CA TYR A 58 14.87 5.04 2.72
C TYR A 58 13.49 4.41 2.66
N ALA A 59 13.02 4.10 1.47
CA ALA A 59 11.65 3.65 1.24
C ALA A 59 11.52 2.14 0.98
N TYR A 60 10.42 1.60 1.49
CA TYR A 60 10.02 0.21 1.34
C TYR A 60 8.56 0.16 0.93
N VAL A 61 8.25 -0.56 -0.15
CA VAL A 61 6.87 -0.85 -0.55
C VAL A 61 6.28 -1.84 0.45
N VAL A 62 5.12 -1.50 1.00
CA VAL A 62 4.39 -2.37 1.92
C VAL A 62 3.52 -3.34 1.12
N THR A 63 3.66 -4.62 1.43
CA THR A 63 2.92 -5.71 0.82
C THR A 63 2.31 -6.59 1.91
N ASP A 64 1.23 -7.29 1.59
CA ASP A 64 0.67 -8.32 2.49
C ASP A 64 1.50 -9.61 2.50
N ALA A 65 1.06 -10.60 3.26
CA ALA A 65 1.71 -11.91 3.35
C ALA A 65 1.83 -12.61 1.99
N ASP A 66 0.87 -12.39 1.08
CA ASP A 66 0.84 -12.93 -0.28
C ASP A 66 1.68 -12.09 -1.26
N LYS A 67 2.42 -11.09 -0.75
CA LYS A 67 3.23 -10.12 -1.53
C LYS A 67 2.40 -9.22 -2.44
N SER A 68 1.10 -9.10 -2.19
CA SER A 68 0.24 -8.15 -2.89
C SER A 68 0.50 -6.74 -2.35
N GLN A 69 0.63 -5.77 -3.25
CA GLN A 69 0.88 -4.37 -2.87
C GLN A 69 -0.34 -3.78 -2.16
N LEU A 70 -0.10 -3.06 -1.07
CA LEU A 70 -1.16 -2.32 -0.38
C LEU A 70 -1.40 -0.97 -1.07
N GLN A 71 -2.67 -0.65 -1.32
CA GLN A 71 -3.10 0.59 -1.97
C GLN A 71 -4.21 1.26 -1.16
N ILE A 72 -4.14 2.58 -0.99
CA ILE A 72 -5.20 3.39 -0.34
C ILE A 72 -6.23 3.89 -1.37
N SER A 73 -5.80 4.02 -2.63
CA SER A 73 -6.62 4.33 -3.81
C SER A 73 -6.03 3.68 -5.06
N SER A 74 -6.80 3.64 -6.16
CA SER A 74 -6.30 3.17 -7.46
C SER A 74 -5.01 3.89 -7.84
N ASN A 75 -4.00 3.14 -8.29
CA ASN A 75 -2.67 3.65 -8.66
C ASN A 75 -1.86 4.25 -7.50
N SER A 76 -2.20 3.91 -6.25
CA SER A 76 -1.41 4.28 -5.08
C SER A 76 -0.59 3.10 -4.56
N LYS A 77 0.48 3.38 -3.83
CA LYS A 77 1.24 2.38 -3.07
C LYS A 77 1.50 2.89 -1.68
N VAL A 78 1.34 2.03 -0.67
CA VAL A 78 1.79 2.35 0.68
C VAL A 78 3.30 2.14 0.77
N LEU A 79 4.00 3.16 1.26
CA LEU A 79 5.44 3.17 1.49
C LEU A 79 5.69 3.32 2.99
N ALA A 80 6.49 2.42 3.54
CA ALA A 80 7.10 2.59 4.85
C ALA A 80 8.51 3.17 4.68
N GLN A 81 8.82 4.21 5.44
CA GLN A 81 10.06 4.96 5.30
C GLN A 81 10.68 5.23 6.65
N TYR A 82 12.02 5.25 6.68
CA TYR A 82 12.76 5.85 7.79
C TYR A 82 13.77 6.87 7.26
N ARG A 83 14.09 7.84 8.12
CA ARG A 83 15.13 8.84 7.89
C ARG A 83 15.90 9.09 9.18
N TYR A 84 17.11 9.63 9.08
CA TYR A 84 17.87 10.04 10.27
C TYR A 84 17.58 11.51 10.59
N VAL A 85 17.02 11.76 11.76
CA VAL A 85 16.81 13.09 12.33
C VAL A 85 17.53 13.12 13.68
N ASN A 86 18.49 14.03 13.85
CA ASN A 86 19.28 14.13 15.09
C ASN A 86 19.88 12.78 15.55
N ASN A 87 20.46 12.03 14.60
CA ASN A 87 21.03 10.70 14.80
C ASN A 87 20.04 9.62 15.29
N GLN A 88 18.74 9.90 15.28
CA GLN A 88 17.69 8.93 15.57
C GLN A 88 16.89 8.61 14.31
N LYS A 89 16.40 7.38 14.22
CA LYS A 89 15.51 6.99 13.12
C LYS A 89 14.12 7.54 13.40
N ASP A 90 13.66 8.40 12.51
CA ASP A 90 12.28 8.83 12.42
C ASP A 90 11.57 7.96 11.36
N TYR A 91 10.41 7.40 11.72
CA TYR A 91 9.69 6.43 10.91
C TYR A 91 8.31 6.98 10.56
N TYR A 92 7.93 6.83 9.30
CA TYR A 92 6.65 7.33 8.82
C TYR A 92 6.14 6.52 7.64
N LEU A 93 4.84 6.65 7.38
CA LEU A 93 4.17 6.05 6.23
C LEU A 93 3.75 7.12 5.25
N GLN A 94 3.80 6.80 3.96
CA GLN A 94 3.21 7.60 2.90
C GLN A 94 2.41 6.72 1.96
N TYR A 95 1.38 7.27 1.31
CA TYR A 95 0.92 6.69 0.06
C TYR A 95 1.50 7.49 -1.09
N PHE A 96 2.12 6.80 -2.03
CA PHE A 96 2.62 7.38 -3.26
C PHE A 96 1.58 7.17 -4.35
N SER A 97 1.11 8.25 -4.99
CA SER A 97 0.22 8.15 -6.15
C SER A 97 1.02 8.34 -7.42
N SER A 98 1.03 7.33 -8.30
CA SER A 98 1.70 7.47 -9.60
C SER A 98 1.02 8.52 -10.49
N LYS A 99 -0.26 8.84 -10.24
CA LYS A 99 -1.00 9.89 -10.94
C LYS A 99 -0.41 11.28 -10.70
N TYR A 100 0.04 11.55 -9.47
CA TYR A 100 0.53 12.88 -9.08
C TYR A 100 2.05 12.93 -8.90
N GLY A 101 2.73 11.77 -8.92
CA GLY A 101 4.17 11.68 -8.73
C GLY A 101 4.63 12.09 -7.32
N SER A 102 3.73 12.11 -6.35
CA SER A 102 3.99 12.61 -5.00
C SER A 102 3.53 11.64 -3.92
N GLY A 103 4.24 11.67 -2.79
CA GLY A 103 3.91 10.94 -1.57
C GLY A 103 3.18 11.83 -0.58
N THR A 104 2.08 11.34 -0.03
CA THR A 104 1.33 12.02 1.05
C THR A 104 1.43 11.20 2.32
N ASN A 105 1.71 11.86 3.45
CA ASN A 105 1.84 11.20 4.75
C ASN A 105 0.53 10.51 5.16
N ILE A 106 0.66 9.27 5.63
CA ILE A 106 -0.43 8.52 6.26
C ILE A 106 -0.25 8.66 7.77
N TRP A 107 -1.26 9.19 8.45
CA TRP A 107 -1.23 9.32 9.90
C TRP A 107 -1.50 7.97 10.56
N ALA A 108 -0.54 7.54 11.39
CA ALA A 108 -0.58 6.28 12.11
C ALA A 108 -1.02 6.50 13.57
N TYR A 109 -2.31 6.75 13.79
CA TYR A 109 -2.88 6.88 15.14
C TYR A 109 -2.97 5.51 15.83
N ALA A 110 -2.93 5.49 17.16
CA ALA A 110 -2.99 4.25 17.93
C ALA A 110 -4.17 3.35 17.51
N ASN A 111 -3.91 2.05 17.38
CA ASN A 111 -4.86 1.03 16.91
C ASN A 111 -5.30 1.13 15.43
N SER A 112 -4.77 2.07 14.65
CA SER A 112 -4.99 2.09 13.20
C SER A 112 -4.24 0.96 12.49
N PRO A 113 -4.71 0.52 11.31
CA PRO A 113 -3.95 -0.38 10.44
C PRO A 113 -2.57 0.20 10.08
N ALA A 114 -2.52 1.50 9.80
CA ALA A 114 -1.28 2.23 9.55
C ALA A 114 -0.30 2.14 10.74
N TYR A 115 -0.80 2.22 11.97
CA TYR A 115 0.02 2.06 13.18
C TYR A 115 0.59 0.65 13.32
N LYS A 116 -0.18 -0.39 12.97
CA LYS A 116 0.34 -1.77 12.95
C LYS A 116 1.49 -1.91 11.96
N ILE A 117 1.33 -1.40 10.73
CA ILE A 117 2.40 -1.42 9.71
C ILE A 117 3.64 -0.67 10.21
N LEU A 118 3.45 0.54 10.73
CA LEU A 118 4.57 1.37 11.17
C LEU A 118 5.33 0.72 12.32
N ASN A 119 4.63 0.09 13.25
CA ASN A 119 5.25 -0.60 14.38
C ASN A 119 6.02 -1.85 13.94
N GLU A 120 5.47 -2.63 12.99
CA GLU A 120 6.16 -3.78 12.42
C GLU A 120 7.36 -3.36 11.55
N PHE A 121 7.27 -2.24 10.85
CA PHE A 121 8.40 -1.69 10.10
C PHE A 121 9.53 -1.28 11.03
N ARG A 122 9.21 -0.55 12.11
CA ARG A 122 10.16 -0.10 13.13
C ARG A 122 10.85 -1.26 13.87
N SER A 123 10.18 -2.40 14.04
CA SER A 123 10.82 -3.55 14.69
C SER A 123 11.84 -4.26 13.80
N LYS A 124 11.76 -4.07 12.48
CA LYS A 124 12.64 -4.71 11.48
C LYS A 124 13.79 -3.81 11.00
N TYR A 125 13.59 -2.50 10.99
CA TYR A 125 14.52 -1.51 10.43
C TYR A 125 14.74 -0.37 11.40
#